data_AF-A0A2S5TAL8-F1
#
_entry.id   AF-A0A2S5TAL8-F1
#
_cell.length_a   1.000
_cell.length_b   1.000
_cell.length_c   1.000
_cell.angle_alpha   90.00
_cell.angle_beta   90.00
_cell.angle_gamma   90.00
#
_symmetry.space_group_name_H-M   'P 1'
#
loop_
_entity.id
_entity.type
_entity.pdbx_description
1 polymer ?
#
loop_
_entity_poly.entity_id
_entity_poly.type
_entity_poly.pdbx_seq_one_letter_code
_entity_poly.pdbx_strand_id
1 'polypeptide(L)'
;MADPRAHVLKLRLSPDELEAVRARAGDEPVAAWLRRLALDGAPPPKPRRAPEAAVSPEQAERTRAVVLAANQLRQIAAALEAADALALYQEPIEAALARIETQQA
;
A
#
# COMPACT_ATOMS: atom_id res chain seq x y z
N MET A 1 13.50 35.18 23.00
CA MET A 1 12.28 34.43 23.38
C MET A 1 11.48 34.18 22.12
N ALA A 2 11.18 32.93 21.78
CA ALA A 2 10.37 32.61 20.61
C ALA A 2 8.92 33.04 20.85
N ASP A 3 8.31 33.74 19.90
CA ASP A 3 6.92 34.20 20.00
C ASP A 3 5.97 32.98 19.96
N PRO A 4 5.18 32.71 21.01
CA PRO A 4 4.27 31.55 21.07
C PRO A 4 3.15 31.58 20.02
N ARG A 5 3.03 32.66 19.23
CA ARG A 5 2.10 32.79 18.10
C ARG A 5 2.78 32.95 16.74
N ALA A 6 4.05 32.54 16.60
CA ALA A 6 4.80 32.69 15.34
C ALA A 6 4.15 32.03 14.11
N HIS A 7 3.24 31.07 14.30
CA HIS A 7 2.56 30.37 13.20
C HIS A 7 1.05 30.65 13.21
N VAL A 8 0.57 31.32 12.16
CA VAL A 8 -0.85 31.61 11.94
C VAL A 8 -1.43 30.56 10.99
N LEU A 9 -2.45 29.83 11.45
CA LEU A 9 -3.24 28.91 10.63
C LEU A 9 -4.53 29.63 10.19
N LYS A 10 -4.79 29.66 8.88
CA LYS A 10 -6.03 30.21 8.32
C LYS A 10 -6.92 29.05 7.84
N LEU A 11 -8.11 28.95 8.40
CA LEU A 11 -9.11 27.96 8.02
C LEU A 11 -10.15 28.64 7.12
N ARG A 12 -10.56 27.97 6.06
CA ARG A 12 -11.70 28.39 5.23
C ARG A 12 -12.87 27.50 5.60
N LEU A 13 -13.96 28.11 6.03
CA LEU A 13 -15.20 27.45 6.39
C LEU A 13 -16.33 28.06 5.57
N SER A 14 -17.28 27.23 5.17
CA SER A 14 -18.58 27.71 4.70
C SER A 14 -19.34 28.38 5.86
N PRO A 15 -20.38 29.19 5.57
CA PRO A 15 -21.20 29.83 6.60
C PRO A 15 -21.80 28.83 7.59
N ASP A 16 -22.33 27.70 7.10
CA ASP A 16 -22.96 26.67 7.92
C ASP A 16 -21.95 25.98 8.84
N GLU A 17 -20.74 25.71 8.34
CA GLU A 17 -19.65 25.14 9.15
C GLU A 17 -19.19 26.11 10.23
N LEU A 18 -19.13 27.42 9.93
CA LEU A 18 -18.75 28.42 10.93
C LEU A 18 -19.77 28.52 12.05
N GLU A 19 -21.07 28.48 11.73
CA GLU A 19 -22.13 28.48 12.74
C GLU A 19 -22.10 27.20 13.59
N ALA A 20 -21.89 26.03 12.97
CA ALA A 20 -21.73 24.78 13.71
C ALA A 20 -20.52 24.83 14.67
N VAL A 21 -19.41 25.45 14.25
CA VAL A 21 -18.23 25.62 15.09
C VAL A 21 -18.50 26.59 16.24
N ARG A 22 -19.19 27.72 16.00
CA ARG A 22 -19.57 28.68 17.05
C ARG A 22 -20.49 28.05 18.08
N ALA A 23 -21.51 27.32 17.64
CA ALA A 23 -22.44 26.61 18.53
C ALA A 23 -21.70 25.61 19.43
N ARG A 24 -20.66 24.95 18.92
CA ARG A 24 -19.82 24.01 19.69
C ARG A 24 -18.81 24.68 20.61
N ALA A 25 -18.30 25.86 20.24
CA ALA A 25 -17.42 26.65 21.08
C ALA A 25 -18.17 27.30 22.26
N GLY A 26 -19.47 27.60 22.08
CA GLY A 26 -20.28 28.27 23.09
C GLY A 26 -19.75 29.67 23.35
N ASP A 27 -19.47 29.98 24.62
CA ASP A 27 -18.93 31.28 25.05
C ASP A 27 -17.40 31.40 24.86
N GLU A 28 -16.71 30.32 24.47
CA GLU A 28 -15.28 30.32 24.23
C GLU A 28 -14.94 30.97 22.87
N PRO A 29 -13.88 31.81 22.77
CA PRO A 29 -13.40 32.28 21.48
C PRO A 29 -13.05 31.10 20.55
N VAL A 30 -13.62 31.07 19.35
CA VAL A 30 -13.47 29.96 18.38
C VAL A 30 -12.01 29.53 18.17
N ALA A 31 -11.08 30.48 18.10
CA ALA A 31 -9.66 30.18 17.92
C ALA A 31 -9.02 29.46 19.13
N ALA A 32 -9.45 29.80 20.35
CA ALA A 32 -9.00 29.13 21.58
C ALA A 32 -9.56 27.71 21.64
N TRP A 33 -10.86 27.56 21.35
CA TRP A 33 -11.54 26.27 21.32
C TRP A 33 -10.93 25.30 20.30
N LEU A 34 -10.69 25.78 19.07
CA LEU A 34 -10.05 24.98 18.01
C LEU A 34 -8.63 24.55 18.39
N ARG A 35 -7.88 25.43 19.05
CA ARG A 35 -6.51 25.11 19.52
C ARG A 35 -6.56 24.02 20.58
N ARG A 36 -7.45 24.14 21.56
CA ARG A 36 -7.65 23.13 22.61
C ARG A 36 -8.01 21.78 22.00
N LEU A 37 -8.99 21.76 21.08
CA LEU A 37 -9.41 20.55 20.38
C LEU A 37 -8.25 19.89 19.61
N ALA A 38 -7.43 20.69 18.92
CA ALA A 38 -6.30 20.17 18.14
C ALA A 38 -5.18 19.60 19.02
N LEU A 39 -4.99 20.15 20.22
CA LEU A 39 -3.99 19.69 21.18
C LEU A 39 -4.47 18.46 21.96
N ASP A 40 -5.73 18.44 22.38
CA ASP A 40 -6.34 17.33 23.13
C ASP A 40 -6.57 16.09 22.23
N GLY A 41 -6.85 16.32 20.94
CA GLY A 41 -7.08 15.27 19.94
C GLY A 41 -5.82 14.80 19.20
N ALA A 42 -4.64 15.32 19.55
CA ALA A 42 -3.41 14.93 18.88
C ALA A 42 -3.12 13.44 19.16
N PRO A 43 -3.10 12.55 18.14
CA PRO A 43 -2.70 11.18 18.36
C PRO A 43 -1.28 11.19 18.96
N PRO A 44 -0.96 10.26 19.88
CA PRO A 44 0.38 10.19 20.44
C PRO A 44 1.38 10.13 19.29
N PRO A 45 2.52 10.86 19.38
CA PRO A 45 3.52 10.81 18.33
C PRO A 45 3.87 9.34 18.10
N LYS A 46 3.72 8.87 16.85
CA LYS A 46 4.07 7.48 16.51
C LYS A 46 5.45 7.21 17.07
N PRO A 47 5.67 6.11 17.81
CA PRO A 47 7.00 5.76 18.27
C PRO A 47 7.90 5.77 17.04
N ARG A 48 8.92 6.64 17.04
CA ARG A 48 9.95 6.58 16.02
C ARG A 48 10.55 5.20 16.14
N ARG A 49 10.26 4.30 15.19
CA ARG A 49 11.03 3.08 15.04
C ARG A 49 12.48 3.53 15.02
N ALA A 50 13.28 2.97 15.93
CA ALA A 50 14.72 3.11 15.81
C ALA A 50 15.09 2.77 14.36
N PRO A 51 15.99 3.53 13.71
CA PRO A 51 16.45 3.14 12.39
C PRO A 51 16.88 1.68 12.48
N GLU A 52 16.23 0.81 11.69
CA GLU A 52 16.65 -0.58 11.54
C GLU A 52 18.16 -0.55 11.30
N ALA A 53 18.90 -1.35 12.07
CA ALA A 53 20.36 -1.37 12.04
C ALA A 53 20.81 -1.31 10.58
N ALA A 54 21.67 -0.34 10.26
CA ALA A 54 22.09 -0.10 8.88
C ALA A 54 22.65 -1.40 8.30
N VAL A 55 21.91 -1.99 7.36
CA VAL A 55 22.31 -3.21 6.65
C VAL A 55 23.58 -2.88 5.90
N SER A 56 24.63 -3.68 6.06
CA SER A 56 25.87 -3.42 5.32
C SER A 56 25.63 -3.56 3.81
N PRO A 57 26.36 -2.85 2.94
CA PRO A 57 26.21 -2.98 1.49
C PRO A 57 26.33 -4.43 1.02
N GLU A 58 27.24 -5.20 1.63
CA GLU A 58 27.44 -6.62 1.34
C GLU A 58 26.21 -7.48 1.71
N GLN A 59 25.58 -7.23 2.87
CA GLN A 59 24.35 -7.92 3.26
C GLN A 59 23.19 -7.58 2.32
N ALA A 60 23.10 -6.32 1.86
CA ALA A 60 22.08 -5.90 0.92
C ALA A 60 22.28 -6.58 -0.46
N GLU A 61 23.52 -6.69 -0.93
CA GLU A 61 23.84 -7.39 -2.19
C GLU A 61 23.52 -8.89 -2.12
N ARG A 62 23.93 -9.56 -1.03
CA ARG A 62 23.57 -10.98 -0.80
C ARG A 62 22.06 -11.17 -0.79
N THR A 63 21.33 -10.29 -0.10
CA THR A 63 19.86 -10.35 -0.04
C THR A 63 19.25 -10.19 -1.43
N ARG A 64 19.73 -9.24 -2.24
CA ARG A 64 19.26 -9.06 -3.63
C ARG A 64 19.53 -10.30 -4.49
N ALA A 65 20.71 -10.90 -4.37
CA ALA A 65 21.07 -12.11 -5.11
C ALA A 65 20.13 -13.28 -4.77
N VAL A 66 19.82 -13.47 -3.47
CA VAL A 66 18.87 -14.50 -3.02
C VAL A 66 17.47 -14.24 -3.58
N VAL A 67 16.99 -12.99 -3.54
CA VAL A 67 15.67 -12.63 -4.08
C VAL A 67 15.58 -12.89 -5.58
N LEU A 68 16.63 -12.54 -6.34
CA LEU A 68 16.68 -12.80 -7.78
C LEU A 68 16.62 -14.30 -8.10
N ALA A 69 17.41 -15.11 -7.39
CA ALA A 69 17.39 -16.56 -7.55
C ALA A 69 16.02 -17.16 -7.20
N ALA A 70 15.40 -16.71 -6.10
CA ALA A 70 14.06 -17.17 -5.71
C ALA A 70 13.00 -16.82 -6.77
N ASN A 71 13.09 -15.64 -7.37
CA ASN A 71 12.18 -15.23 -8.44
C ASN A 71 12.35 -16.10 -9.69
N GLN A 72 13.59 -16.40 -10.09
CA GLN A 72 13.87 -17.29 -11.23
C GLN A 72 13.33 -18.70 -10.98
N LEU A 73 13.55 -19.25 -9.78
CA LEU A 73 13.01 -20.56 -9.41
C LEU A 73 11.48 -20.60 -9.47
N ARG A 74 10.82 -19.54 -9.00
CA ARG A 74 9.35 -19.42 -9.08
C ARG A 74 8.86 -19.39 -10.53
N GLN A 75 9.56 -18.70 -11.43
CA GLN A 75 9.20 -18.66 -12.84
C GLN A 75 9.36 -20.03 -13.51
N ILE A 76 10.44 -20.74 -13.20
CA ILE A 76 10.68 -22.10 -13.71
C ILE A 76 9.57 -23.06 -13.22
N ALA A 77 9.23 -23.01 -11.92
CA ALA A 77 8.17 -23.84 -11.38
C ALA A 77 6.83 -23.60 -12.09
N ALA A 78 6.45 -22.33 -12.30
CA ALA A 78 5.23 -21.99 -13.02
C ALA A 78 5.24 -22.45 -14.48
N ALA A 79 6.40 -22.39 -15.16
CA ALA A 79 6.54 -22.87 -16.52
C ALA A 79 6.40 -24.39 -16.62
N LEU A 80 6.93 -25.14 -15.65
CA LEU A 80 6.78 -26.60 -15.57
C LEU A 80 5.32 -26.99 -15.32
N GLU A 81 4.63 -26.33 -14.38
CA GLU A 81 3.21 -26.58 -14.13
C GLU A 81 2.36 -26.32 -15.38
N ALA A 82 2.66 -25.27 -16.15
CA ALA A 82 1.97 -24.97 -17.39
C ALA A 82 2.26 -26.01 -18.49
N ALA A 83 3.50 -26.51 -18.58
CA ALA A 83 3.87 -27.54 -19.54
C ALA A 83 3.20 -28.88 -19.23
N ASP A 84 3.15 -29.28 -17.96
CA ASP A 84 2.45 -30.49 -17.52
C ASP A 84 0.94 -30.39 -17.79
N ALA A 85 0.36 -29.21 -17.56
CA ALA A 85 -1.05 -28.96 -17.88
C ALA A 85 -1.32 -29.10 -19.39
N LEU A 86 -0.42 -28.60 -20.25
CA LEU A 86 -0.53 -28.75 -21.71
C LEU A 86 -0.38 -30.20 -22.16
N ALA A 87 0.54 -30.96 -21.56
CA ALA A 87 0.72 -32.39 -21.86
C ALA A 87 -0.56 -33.19 -21.60
N LEU A 88 -1.36 -32.80 -20.61
CA LEU A 88 -2.65 -33.44 -20.30
C LEU A 88 -3.69 -33.30 -21.44
N TYR A 89 -3.58 -32.27 -22.28
CA TYR A 89 -4.51 -32.02 -23.39
C TYR A 89 -3.98 -32.49 -24.74
N GLN A 90 -2.74 -32.96 -24.83
CA GLN A 90 -2.12 -33.38 -26.09
C GLN A 90 -2.85 -34.58 -26.71
N GLU A 91 -3.05 -35.67 -25.97
CA GLU A 91 -3.76 -36.85 -26.49
C GLU A 91 -5.22 -36.55 -26.89
N PRO A 92 -6.03 -35.81 -26.09
CA PRO A 92 -7.38 -35.41 -26.51
C PRO A 92 -7.42 -34.58 -27.80
N ILE A 93 -6.43 -33.69 -28.00
CA ILE A 93 -6.34 -32.86 -29.20
C ILE A 93 -5.98 -33.72 -30.41
N GLU A 94 -4.98 -34.60 -30.29
CA GLU A 94 -4.60 -35.54 -31.36
C GLU A 94 -5.78 -36.46 -31.74
N ALA A 95 -6.51 -36.97 -30.74
CA ALA A 95 -7.71 -37.78 -30.97
C ALA A 95 -8.85 -36.99 -31.63
N ALA A 96 -9.01 -35.69 -31.31
CA ALA A 96 -10.00 -34.83 -31.96
C ALA A 96 -9.62 -34.53 -33.41
N LEU A 97 -8.36 -34.26 -33.70
CA LEU A 97 -7.85 -34.02 -35.05
C LEU A 97 -8.03 -35.24 -35.96
N ALA A 98 -7.68 -36.44 -35.46
CA ALA A 98 -7.86 -37.69 -36.22
C ALA A 98 -9.33 -37.94 -36.59
N ARG A 99 -10.29 -37.59 -35.72
CA ARG A 99 -11.73 -37.70 -36.02
C ARG A 99 -12.17 -36.74 -37.13
N ILE A 100 -11.64 -35.53 -37.15
CA ILE A 100 -11.95 -34.52 -38.17
C ILE A 100 -11.44 -34.99 -39.54
N GLU A 101 -10.21 -35.51 -39.59
CA GLU A 101 -9.62 -36.03 -40.84
C GLU A 101 -10.41 -37.22 -41.38
N THR A 102 -10.88 -38.12 -40.51
CA THR A 102 -11.71 -39.27 -40.91
C THR A 102 -13.10 -38.87 -41.43
N GLN A 103 -13.61 -37.70 -41.04
CA GLN A 103 -14.91 -37.18 -41.51
C GLN A 103 -14.82 -36.38 -42.82
N GLN A 104 -13.60 -35.97 -43.22
CA GLN A 104 -13.33 -35.22 -44.45
C GLN A 104 -12.79 -36.09 -45.60
N ALA A 105 -12.46 -37.35 -45.32
CA ALA A 105 -12.09 -38.37 -46.31
C ALA A 105 -13.32 -39.16 -46.78
#